data_AF-A0A7J6LE91-F1
#
_entry.id   AF-A0A7J6LE91-F1
#
_cell.length_a   1.000
_cell.length_b   1.000
_cell.length_c   1.000
_cell.angle_alpha   90.00
_cell.angle_beta   90.00
_cell.angle_gamma   90.00
#
_symmetry.space_group_name_H-M   'P 1'
#
loop_
_entity.id
_entity.type
_entity.pdbx_description
1 polymer ?
#
loop_
_entity_poly.entity_id
_entity_poly.type
_entity_poly.pdbx_seq_one_letter_code
_entity_poly.pdbx_strand_id
1 'polypeptide(L)'
;MNEQRKRKRDSMGNIMFGMCLGAAVLYIASSLEDVTSVLQYCIPPMLASLPMNSVQNIITRLARYDYLPVDYNSEDPYMIQSIQGITFNNPIALSPGIDVNCDGPHSLIKLGFGAVEIGTITIEPQQQQKGAYELQLSGADEDDDKSVEGVVSSRIMINQENEGGSHNILRRWLRILYNLSTDYKSCMDNKGNDDDDAAVRVKRDMNTFTIHYPSEDDVRNRWLMLQSVGVHEISKRLDNIDFTPDLVRIGRVGVSMKASTTREVRIGIEALADRVHWISLDCRHIENDIPRILHLYQAALARRKDFDDRYRKEVHDCNGDEVQLMQLHQPARLFIRVSVNQNDDAREELARKIAEDDKNIEGIVINGAVYNKDKNETISGRETRPFINECVGKWYKELKGKVPIIASGGVMRGHDALDLIEHGASVIQVYSAFIFQGPQAARRLKDQLSDLLLKRGYYNIEEAIGAKLKKKNSRRVKEFHRKRIPFIT
;
A
#
# COMPACT_ATOMS: atom_id res chain seq x y z
N MET A 1 -24.35 -11.79 61.63
CA MET A 1 -24.74 -12.58 60.44
C MET A 1 -25.03 -11.72 59.19
N ASN A 2 -25.76 -10.60 59.31
CA ASN A 2 -26.06 -9.72 58.16
C ASN A 2 -24.84 -8.97 57.59
N GLU A 3 -23.91 -8.50 58.42
CA GLU A 3 -22.68 -7.85 57.92
C GLU A 3 -21.73 -8.80 57.18
N GLN A 4 -21.56 -10.04 57.66
CA GLN A 4 -20.75 -11.04 56.96
C GLN A 4 -21.35 -11.44 55.61
N ARG A 5 -22.69 -11.53 55.52
CA ARG A 5 -23.40 -11.75 54.24
C ARG A 5 -23.25 -10.56 53.30
N LYS A 6 -23.31 -9.32 53.81
CA LYS A 6 -23.08 -8.09 53.03
C LYS A 6 -21.64 -8.03 52.51
N ARG A 7 -20.63 -8.26 53.36
CA ARG A 7 -19.21 -8.32 52.95
C ARG A 7 -18.93 -9.41 51.92
N LYS A 8 -19.52 -10.60 52.07
CA LYS A 8 -19.42 -11.66 51.04
C LYS A 8 -20.07 -11.26 49.72
N ARG A 9 -21.23 -10.59 49.77
CA ARG A 9 -21.93 -10.09 48.56
C ARG A 9 -21.14 -8.99 47.86
N ASP A 10 -20.58 -8.04 48.60
CA ASP A 10 -19.78 -6.94 48.07
C ASP A 10 -18.44 -7.46 47.51
N SER A 11 -17.82 -8.43 48.19
CA SER A 11 -16.64 -9.14 47.68
C SER A 11 -16.94 -9.94 46.41
N MET A 12 -18.08 -10.62 46.34
CA MET A 12 -18.51 -11.33 45.12
C MET A 12 -18.82 -10.35 44.00
N GLY A 13 -19.42 -9.19 44.30
CA GLY A 13 -19.66 -8.12 43.34
C GLY A 13 -18.37 -7.56 42.75
N ASN A 14 -17.34 -7.34 43.58
CA ASN A 14 -16.03 -6.89 43.12
C ASN A 14 -15.31 -7.94 42.26
N ILE A 15 -15.43 -9.23 42.60
CA ILE A 15 -14.86 -10.33 41.80
C ILE A 15 -15.55 -10.38 40.43
N MET A 16 -16.89 -10.37 40.40
CA MET A 16 -17.65 -10.36 39.16
C MET A 16 -17.34 -9.14 38.29
N PHE A 17 -17.22 -7.95 38.89
CA PHE A 17 -16.81 -6.74 38.18
C PHE A 17 -15.41 -6.88 37.56
N GLY A 18 -14.44 -7.41 38.33
CA GLY A 18 -13.10 -7.67 37.83
C GLY A 18 -13.07 -8.66 36.67
N MET A 19 -13.86 -9.74 36.73
CA MET A 19 -14.00 -10.70 35.64
C MET A 19 -14.61 -10.08 34.38
N CYS A 20 -15.68 -9.28 34.53
CA CYS A 20 -16.31 -8.58 33.42
C CYS A 20 -15.35 -7.58 32.76
N LEU A 21 -14.58 -6.83 33.56
CA LEU A 21 -13.58 -5.90 33.05
C LEU A 21 -12.46 -6.63 32.30
N GLY A 22 -11.96 -7.74 32.85
CA GLY A 22 -10.95 -8.58 32.18
C GLY A 22 -11.44 -9.14 30.86
N ALA A 23 -12.67 -9.67 30.82
CA ALA A 23 -13.29 -10.17 29.60
C ALA A 23 -13.47 -9.06 28.54
N ALA A 24 -13.88 -7.86 28.96
CA ALA A 24 -14.02 -6.71 28.05
C ALA A 24 -12.67 -6.28 27.46
N VAL A 25 -11.61 -6.24 28.27
CA VAL A 25 -10.26 -5.91 27.79
C VAL A 25 -9.75 -6.95 26.79
N LEU A 26 -9.93 -8.23 27.07
CA LEU A 26 -9.56 -9.31 26.15
C LEU A 26 -10.34 -9.24 24.84
N TYR A 27 -11.66 -9.00 24.92
CA TYR A 27 -12.50 -8.84 23.74
C TYR A 27 -12.08 -7.65 22.87
N ILE A 28 -11.75 -6.50 23.49
CA ILE A 28 -11.26 -5.33 22.76
C ILE A 28 -9.91 -5.64 22.11
N ALA A 29 -9.00 -6.29 22.83
CA ALA A 29 -7.69 -6.66 22.30
C ALA A 29 -7.81 -7.59 21.09
N SER A 30 -8.60 -8.67 21.20
CA SER A 30 -8.83 -9.59 20.06
C SER A 30 -9.55 -8.90 18.90
N SER A 31 -10.49 -8.00 19.21
CA SER A 31 -11.20 -7.20 18.20
C SER A 31 -10.29 -6.18 17.52
N LEU A 32 -9.18 -5.75 18.12
CA LEU A 32 -8.20 -4.88 17.48
C LEU A 32 -7.15 -5.67 16.68
N GLU A 33 -7.07 -6.98 16.89
CA GLU A 33 -6.19 -7.87 16.12
C GLU A 33 -6.81 -8.28 14.78
N ASP A 34 -8.14 -8.34 14.68
CA ASP A 34 -8.84 -8.70 13.43
C ASP A 34 -9.16 -7.46 12.58
N VAL A 35 -8.77 -7.47 11.29
CA VAL A 35 -9.09 -6.38 10.34
C VAL A 35 -10.59 -6.26 10.02
N THR A 36 -11.37 -7.31 10.21
CA THR A 36 -12.82 -7.35 9.94
C THR A 36 -13.66 -6.77 11.07
N SER A 37 -13.04 -6.56 12.23
CA SER A 37 -13.71 -6.08 13.42
C SER A 37 -14.28 -4.68 13.26
N VAL A 38 -15.45 -4.47 13.86
CA VAL A 38 -16.12 -3.16 13.90
C VAL A 38 -15.24 -2.07 14.53
N LEU A 39 -14.34 -2.44 15.46
CA LEU A 39 -13.43 -1.49 16.09
C LEU A 39 -12.41 -0.89 15.11
N GLN A 40 -12.08 -1.60 14.02
CA GLN A 40 -11.18 -1.10 12.98
C GLN A 40 -11.78 0.09 12.23
N TYR A 41 -13.12 0.21 12.15
CA TYR A 41 -13.78 1.35 11.50
C TYR A 41 -13.62 2.67 12.27
N CYS A 42 -13.19 2.62 13.53
CA CYS A 42 -12.87 3.81 14.31
C CYS A 42 -11.47 4.37 13.99
N ILE A 43 -10.57 3.56 13.42
CA ILE A 43 -9.19 3.95 13.15
C ILE A 43 -9.07 4.99 12.03
N PRO A 44 -9.75 4.87 10.87
CA PRO A 44 -9.56 5.78 9.76
C PRO A 44 -9.89 7.24 10.08
N PRO A 45 -11.02 7.57 10.76
CA PRO A 45 -11.27 8.93 11.24
C PRO A 45 -10.18 9.47 12.17
N MET A 46 -9.57 8.60 12.99
CA MET A 46 -8.46 9.00 13.86
C MET A 46 -7.21 9.30 13.04
N LEU A 47 -6.86 8.45 12.06
CA LEU A 47 -5.69 8.67 11.20
C LEU A 47 -5.84 9.91 10.33
N ALA A 48 -7.05 10.19 9.81
CA ALA A 48 -7.34 11.37 9.00
C ALA A 48 -7.14 12.70 9.75
N SER A 49 -7.11 12.66 11.09
CA SER A 49 -6.84 13.86 11.91
C SER A 49 -5.35 14.15 12.10
N LEU A 50 -4.46 13.25 11.66
CA LEU A 50 -3.01 13.36 11.85
C LEU A 50 -2.33 13.79 10.54
N PRO A 51 -1.21 14.53 10.62
CA PRO A 51 -0.37 14.78 9.45
C PRO A 51 0.11 13.46 8.84
N MET A 52 0.19 13.37 7.51
CA MET A 52 0.53 12.10 6.85
C MET A 52 1.85 11.49 7.33
N ASN A 53 2.90 12.31 7.48
CA ASN A 53 4.19 11.81 7.99
C ASN A 53 4.03 11.11 9.35
N SER A 54 3.09 11.56 10.18
CA SER A 54 2.76 10.91 11.45
C SER A 54 2.01 9.60 11.24
N VAL A 55 1.03 9.59 10.34
CA VAL A 55 0.28 8.37 9.96
C VAL A 55 1.24 7.30 9.45
N GLN A 56 2.10 7.64 8.49
CA GLN A 56 3.10 6.74 7.94
C GLN A 56 4.05 6.21 9.03
N ASN A 57 4.61 7.10 9.87
CA ASN A 57 5.50 6.69 10.95
C ASN A 57 4.82 5.78 11.99
N ILE A 58 3.54 6.00 12.29
CA ILE A 58 2.77 5.13 13.18
C ILE A 58 2.62 3.76 12.53
N ILE A 59 2.18 3.71 11.28
CA ILE A 59 1.97 2.46 10.55
C ILE A 59 3.27 1.67 10.42
N THR A 60 4.38 2.29 10.01
CA THR A 60 5.66 1.59 9.84
C THR A 60 6.25 1.11 11.16
N ARG A 61 6.08 1.87 12.26
CA ARG A 61 6.48 1.41 13.60
C ARG A 61 5.64 0.22 14.06
N LEU A 62 4.32 0.27 13.87
CA LEU A 62 3.45 -0.87 14.20
C LEU A 62 3.80 -2.09 13.34
N ALA A 63 4.05 -1.89 12.05
CA ALA A 63 4.46 -2.95 11.14
C ALA A 63 5.79 -3.60 11.56
N ARG A 64 6.79 -2.78 11.95
CA ARG A 64 8.11 -3.27 12.40
C ARG A 64 8.02 -4.17 13.63
N TYR A 65 7.10 -3.87 14.54
CA TYR A 65 6.89 -4.66 15.77
C TYR A 65 5.76 -5.68 15.64
N ASP A 66 5.26 -5.91 14.42
CA ASP A 66 4.18 -6.86 14.12
C ASP A 66 2.90 -6.65 14.96
N TYR A 67 2.55 -5.38 15.21
CA TYR A 67 1.37 -4.95 15.95
C TYR A 67 0.21 -4.47 15.06
N LEU A 68 0.33 -4.61 13.74
CA LEU A 68 -0.80 -4.39 12.85
C LEU A 68 -1.81 -5.54 12.97
N PRO A 69 -3.11 -5.27 12.73
CA PRO A 69 -4.10 -6.33 12.68
C PRO A 69 -3.85 -7.31 11.53
N VAL A 70 -4.53 -8.45 11.59
CA VAL A 70 -4.40 -9.59 10.68
C VAL A 70 -5.75 -9.86 10.02
N ASP A 71 -5.72 -10.18 8.72
CA ASP A 71 -6.84 -10.75 7.97
C ASP A 71 -6.84 -12.28 8.16
N TYR A 72 -7.77 -12.78 8.97
CA TYR A 72 -7.96 -14.21 9.19
C TYR A 72 -8.87 -14.87 8.14
N ASN A 73 -9.49 -14.10 7.24
CA ASN A 73 -10.42 -14.65 6.27
C ASN A 73 -9.69 -15.37 5.14
N SER A 74 -10.30 -16.45 4.63
CA SER A 74 -9.82 -17.14 3.44
C SER A 74 -9.92 -16.25 2.19
N GLU A 75 -9.02 -16.47 1.24
CA GLU A 75 -9.06 -15.83 -0.06
C GLU A 75 -10.05 -16.51 -1.00
N ASP A 76 -10.70 -15.72 -1.86
CA ASP A 76 -11.59 -16.24 -2.90
C ASP A 76 -10.77 -16.89 -4.05
N PRO A 77 -10.98 -18.18 -4.37
CA PRO A 77 -10.14 -18.88 -5.35
C PRO A 77 -10.12 -18.28 -6.76
N TYR A 78 -11.19 -17.57 -7.16
CA TYR A 78 -11.33 -16.94 -8.47
C TYR A 78 -10.57 -15.60 -8.60
N MET A 79 -10.02 -15.08 -7.49
CA MET A 79 -9.13 -13.92 -7.49
C MET A 79 -7.64 -14.29 -7.63
N ILE A 80 -7.31 -15.58 -7.48
CA ILE A 80 -5.95 -16.08 -7.59
C ILE A 80 -5.50 -16.03 -9.07
N GLN A 81 -4.27 -15.58 -9.31
CA GLN A 81 -3.66 -15.56 -10.64
C GLN A 81 -2.15 -15.76 -10.59
N SER A 82 -1.56 -16.23 -11.68
CA SER A 82 -0.11 -16.33 -11.83
C SER A 82 0.39 -15.39 -12.93
N ILE A 83 1.34 -14.53 -12.60
CA ILE A 83 1.93 -13.54 -13.49
C ILE A 83 3.43 -13.79 -13.54
N GLN A 84 3.94 -14.24 -14.69
CA GLN A 84 5.37 -14.53 -14.88
C GLN A 84 5.97 -15.45 -13.80
N GLY A 85 5.19 -16.45 -13.35
CA GLY A 85 5.58 -17.37 -12.29
C GLY A 85 5.35 -16.86 -10.86
N ILE A 86 4.98 -15.59 -10.67
CA ILE A 86 4.56 -15.07 -9.37
C ILE A 86 3.07 -15.36 -9.18
N THR A 87 2.73 -16.11 -8.13
CA THR A 87 1.33 -16.36 -7.78
C THR A 87 0.83 -15.29 -6.82
N PHE A 88 -0.22 -14.57 -7.20
CA PHE A 88 -0.92 -13.60 -6.36
C PHE A 88 -2.23 -14.23 -5.88
N ASN A 89 -2.45 -14.29 -4.57
CA ASN A 89 -3.67 -14.89 -4.02
C ASN A 89 -4.91 -14.00 -4.19
N ASN A 90 -4.67 -12.71 -4.34
CA ASN A 90 -5.65 -11.72 -4.71
C ASN A 90 -4.92 -10.58 -5.46
N PRO A 91 -5.62 -9.78 -6.27
CA PRO A 91 -5.01 -8.75 -7.11
C PRO A 91 -4.71 -7.43 -6.38
N ILE A 92 -4.95 -7.33 -5.07
CA ILE A 92 -4.83 -6.08 -4.33
C ILE A 92 -3.47 -6.03 -3.64
N ALA A 93 -2.64 -5.07 -4.06
CA ALA A 93 -1.31 -4.87 -3.55
C ALA A 93 -1.16 -3.49 -2.88
N LEU A 94 -0.23 -3.39 -1.93
CA LEU A 94 0.18 -2.10 -1.38
C LEU A 94 1.23 -1.46 -2.30
N SER A 95 0.97 -0.22 -2.73
CA SER A 95 1.89 0.60 -3.53
C SER A 95 3.17 0.92 -2.75
N PRO A 96 4.30 1.17 -3.43
CA PRO A 96 5.43 1.81 -2.76
C PRO A 96 5.01 3.17 -2.21
N GLY A 97 5.68 3.57 -1.13
CA GLY A 97 5.52 4.84 -0.44
C GLY A 97 5.19 4.67 1.03
N ILE A 98 4.49 3.60 1.44
CA ILE A 98 4.18 3.35 2.85
C ILE A 98 5.41 2.82 3.57
N ASP A 99 5.93 1.67 3.13
CA ASP A 99 7.16 1.08 3.64
C ASP A 99 8.32 1.33 2.68
N VAL A 100 8.94 2.48 2.81
CA VAL A 100 10.08 2.87 1.95
C VAL A 100 11.35 2.14 2.36
N ASN A 101 11.49 1.89 3.66
CA ASN A 101 12.75 1.48 4.27
C ASN A 101 12.77 0.01 4.71
N CYS A 102 11.80 -0.80 4.27
CA CYS A 102 11.71 -2.21 4.62
C CYS A 102 11.63 -2.41 6.15
N ASP A 103 10.69 -1.69 6.77
CA ASP A 103 10.48 -1.71 8.21
C ASP A 103 9.62 -2.89 8.67
N GLY A 104 8.63 -3.30 7.87
CA GLY A 104 7.72 -4.38 8.26
C GLY A 104 6.80 -4.88 7.14
N PRO A 105 7.33 -5.26 5.95
CA PRO A 105 6.49 -5.72 4.84
C PRO A 105 5.73 -7.00 5.18
N HIS A 106 6.27 -7.85 6.07
CA HIS A 106 5.60 -9.05 6.56
C HIS A 106 4.29 -8.72 7.30
N SER A 107 4.31 -7.72 8.19
CA SER A 107 3.13 -7.30 8.93
C SER A 107 2.11 -6.62 8.02
N LEU A 108 2.58 -5.87 7.01
CA LEU A 108 1.70 -5.28 5.99
C LEU A 108 1.01 -6.34 5.13
N ILE A 109 1.67 -7.44 4.78
CA ILE A 109 1.03 -8.56 4.06
C ILE A 109 -0.12 -9.16 4.89
N LYS A 110 0.06 -9.30 6.21
CA LYS A 110 -0.95 -9.86 7.11
C LYS A 110 -2.26 -9.06 7.15
N LEU A 111 -2.27 -7.80 6.72
CA LEU A 111 -3.50 -7.02 6.54
C LEU A 111 -4.43 -7.55 5.43
N GLY A 112 -3.98 -8.55 4.66
CA GLY A 112 -4.74 -9.18 3.58
C GLY A 112 -4.37 -8.69 2.19
N PHE A 113 -3.28 -7.94 2.02
CA PHE A 113 -2.75 -7.59 0.71
C PHE A 113 -2.12 -8.82 0.04
N GLY A 114 -2.49 -9.09 -1.21
CA GLY A 114 -1.87 -10.16 -2.01
C GLY A 114 -0.39 -9.88 -2.30
N ALA A 115 0.02 -8.61 -2.25
CA ALA A 115 1.43 -8.23 -2.30
C ALA A 115 1.73 -6.86 -1.68
N VAL A 116 2.98 -6.62 -1.30
CA VAL A 116 3.49 -5.33 -0.82
C VAL A 116 4.71 -4.93 -1.64
N GLU A 117 4.72 -3.71 -2.17
CA GLU A 117 5.90 -3.15 -2.82
C GLU A 117 6.60 -2.14 -1.89
N ILE A 118 7.86 -2.41 -1.58
CA ILE A 118 8.74 -1.55 -0.77
C ILE A 118 9.28 -0.40 -1.63
N GLY A 119 9.60 0.72 -1.00
CA GLY A 119 10.29 1.85 -1.65
C GLY A 119 9.36 3.02 -1.95
N THR A 120 9.62 3.86 -2.95
CA THR A 120 10.71 3.76 -3.94
C THR A 120 12.07 4.05 -3.31
N ILE A 121 13.03 3.14 -3.51
CA ILE A 121 14.39 3.25 -2.97
C ILE A 121 15.36 3.86 -3.98
N THR A 122 16.48 4.34 -3.47
CA THR A 122 17.65 4.76 -4.26
C THR A 122 18.85 3.86 -3.95
N ILE A 123 19.87 3.87 -4.81
CA ILE A 123 21.10 3.09 -4.57
C ILE A 123 21.84 3.64 -3.35
N GLU A 124 22.10 4.94 -3.36
CA GLU A 124 22.69 5.65 -2.23
C GLU A 124 21.60 6.20 -1.31
N PRO A 125 21.87 6.36 0.00
CA PRO A 125 20.93 6.99 0.92
C PRO A 125 20.54 8.40 0.47
N GLN A 126 19.27 8.75 0.63
CA GLN A 126 18.74 10.07 0.32
C GLN A 126 17.98 10.63 1.51
N GLN A 127 18.34 11.86 1.90
CA GLN A 127 17.58 12.61 2.91
C GLN A 127 16.37 13.29 2.28
N GLN A 128 15.39 13.61 3.12
CA GLN A 128 14.21 14.34 2.67
C GLN A 128 14.62 15.75 2.23
N GLN A 129 14.11 16.16 1.08
CA GLN A 129 14.36 17.52 0.60
C GLN A 129 13.70 18.54 1.53
N LYS A 130 14.41 19.63 1.84
CA LYS A 130 13.85 20.74 2.63
C LYS A 130 12.62 21.32 1.94
N GLY A 131 11.48 21.36 2.63
CA GLY A 131 10.21 21.90 2.12
C GLY A 131 9.25 20.91 1.46
N ALA A 132 9.59 19.61 1.44
CA ALA A 132 8.66 18.56 1.01
C ALA A 132 7.49 18.39 2.00
N TYR A 133 6.26 18.25 1.48
CA TYR A 133 5.08 17.99 2.29
C TYR A 133 4.10 17.07 1.55
N GLU A 134 3.31 16.34 2.34
CA GLU A 134 2.20 15.52 1.87
C GLU A 134 0.94 15.97 2.62
N LEU A 135 -0.05 16.43 1.86
CA LEU A 135 -1.32 16.93 2.37
C LEU A 135 -2.42 15.93 2.06
N GLN A 136 -3.11 15.53 3.10
CA GLN A 136 -4.37 14.81 2.98
C GLN A 136 -5.48 15.84 2.72
N LEU A 137 -6.14 15.76 1.57
CA LEU A 137 -7.31 16.58 1.32
C LEU A 137 -8.54 15.78 1.71
N SER A 138 -9.35 16.36 2.59
CA SER A 138 -10.64 15.81 2.98
C SER A 138 -11.65 16.95 2.95
N GLY A 139 -12.34 17.10 1.82
CA GLY A 139 -13.40 18.10 1.61
C GLY A 139 -12.87 19.54 1.53
N ALA A 140 -12.82 20.08 0.32
CA ALA A 140 -12.96 21.51 0.10
C ALA A 140 -14.13 21.72 -0.88
N ASP A 141 -15.14 22.46 -0.44
CA ASP A 141 -16.21 22.92 -1.34
C ASP A 141 -15.58 23.65 -2.55
N GLU A 142 -16.11 23.40 -3.75
CA GLU A 142 -15.57 23.82 -5.05
C GLU A 142 -15.47 25.35 -5.29
N ASP A 143 -15.77 26.21 -4.31
CA ASP A 143 -15.93 27.65 -4.54
C ASP A 143 -14.94 28.59 -3.81
N ASP A 144 -13.96 28.10 -3.05
CA ASP A 144 -13.00 28.99 -2.36
C ASP A 144 -11.54 28.75 -2.79
N ASP A 145 -11.11 29.53 -3.78
CA ASP A 145 -9.72 29.72 -4.26
C ASP A 145 -8.79 30.37 -3.20
N LYS A 146 -9.18 30.35 -1.92
CA LYS A 146 -8.46 30.88 -0.75
C LYS A 146 -8.02 29.82 0.27
N SER A 147 -8.30 28.53 0.03
CA SER A 147 -8.16 27.50 1.05
C SER A 147 -6.77 26.84 1.19
N VAL A 148 -5.80 27.14 0.31
CA VAL A 148 -4.44 26.55 0.46
C VAL A 148 -3.67 27.17 1.64
N GLU A 149 -3.97 28.41 2.04
CA GLU A 149 -3.40 29.02 3.26
C GLU A 149 -4.19 28.64 4.53
N GLY A 150 -5.47 28.28 4.41
CA GLY A 150 -6.32 27.91 5.54
C GLY A 150 -6.07 26.50 6.09
N VAL A 151 -5.70 25.54 5.23
CA VAL A 151 -5.50 24.13 5.63
C VAL A 151 -4.16 23.89 6.33
N VAL A 152 -3.23 24.86 6.29
CA VAL A 152 -1.91 24.79 6.94
C VAL A 152 -1.96 25.12 8.45
N SER A 153 -3.14 25.34 9.05
CA SER A 153 -3.23 25.84 10.42
C SER A 153 -4.19 25.10 11.37
N SER A 154 -4.30 23.77 11.30
CA SER A 154 -4.83 22.99 12.43
C SER A 154 -3.75 22.79 13.51
N ARG A 155 -3.29 23.90 14.12
CA ARG A 155 -2.46 23.87 15.33
C ARG A 155 -3.30 23.36 16.50
N ILE A 156 -2.95 22.19 17.06
CA ILE A 156 -3.39 21.81 18.40
C ILE A 156 -2.63 22.67 19.41
N MET A 157 -3.22 23.80 19.83
CA MET A 157 -2.78 24.55 21.01
C MET A 157 -3.49 23.98 22.24
N ILE A 158 -2.82 23.10 22.99
CA ILE A 158 -3.24 22.75 24.35
C ILE A 158 -2.79 23.89 25.26
N ASN A 159 -3.66 24.87 25.52
CA ASN A 159 -3.39 25.86 26.55
C ASN A 159 -3.30 25.18 27.91
N GLN A 160 -2.15 25.32 28.56
CA GLN A 160 -2.04 25.13 30.00
C GLN A 160 -2.79 26.27 30.66
N GLU A 161 -3.98 26.01 31.19
CA GLU A 161 -4.59 26.80 32.27
C GLU A 161 -5.86 26.09 32.74
N ASN A 162 -5.70 25.23 33.74
CA ASN A 162 -6.57 25.10 34.90
C ASN A 162 -6.13 23.86 35.69
N GLU A 163 -5.49 24.15 36.82
CA GLU A 163 -5.18 23.21 37.88
C GLU A 163 -6.48 22.74 38.56
N GLY A 164 -6.57 21.43 38.83
CA GLY A 164 -7.62 20.85 39.67
C GLY A 164 -8.49 19.81 38.96
N GLY A 165 -8.27 18.53 39.26
CA GLY A 165 -9.24 17.47 38.99
C GLY A 165 -8.65 16.20 38.37
N SER A 166 -8.77 15.09 39.11
CA SER A 166 -8.33 13.74 38.75
C SER A 166 -9.02 13.18 37.50
N HIS A 167 -8.23 12.42 36.73
CA HIS A 167 -8.52 11.53 35.59
C HIS A 167 -8.08 12.06 34.23
N ASN A 168 -7.24 11.27 33.55
CA ASN A 168 -7.70 10.51 32.38
C ASN A 168 -6.52 9.86 31.67
N ILE A 169 -6.66 8.55 31.41
CA ILE A 169 -5.80 7.78 30.50
C ILE A 169 -5.69 8.50 29.14
N LEU A 170 -6.75 9.24 28.76
CA LEU A 170 -6.81 10.15 27.62
C LEU A 170 -5.72 11.24 27.65
N ARG A 171 -5.39 11.83 28.79
CA ARG A 171 -4.26 12.79 28.91
C ARG A 171 -2.92 12.11 28.68
N ARG A 172 -2.78 10.84 29.08
CA ARG A 172 -1.56 10.04 28.85
C ARG A 172 -1.43 9.66 27.37
N TRP A 173 -2.53 9.27 26.73
CA TRP A 173 -2.61 9.06 25.28
C TRP A 173 -2.36 10.34 24.49
N LEU A 174 -2.98 11.46 24.85
CA LEU A 174 -2.72 12.78 24.25
C LEU A 174 -1.28 13.24 24.47
N ARG A 175 -0.65 12.89 25.59
CA ARG A 175 0.76 13.16 25.85
C ARG A 175 1.70 12.25 25.06
N ILE A 176 1.32 11.00 24.80
CA ILE A 176 2.05 10.09 23.90
C ILE A 176 1.95 10.60 22.45
N LEU A 177 0.75 10.98 22.00
CA LEU A 177 0.51 11.60 20.70
C LEU A 177 1.25 12.96 20.57
N TYR A 178 1.24 13.78 21.63
CA TYR A 178 2.00 15.03 21.67
C TYR A 178 3.51 14.77 21.66
N ASN A 179 4.01 13.78 22.40
CA ASN A 179 5.43 13.43 22.42
C ASN A 179 5.90 12.85 21.07
N LEU A 180 5.04 12.11 20.36
CA LEU A 180 5.25 11.67 18.98
C LEU A 180 5.24 12.85 17.98
N SER A 181 4.55 13.94 18.30
CA SER A 181 4.53 15.17 17.50
C SER A 181 5.70 16.13 17.81
N THR A 182 6.31 16.06 19.00
CA THR A 182 7.39 16.98 19.42
C THR A 182 8.76 16.66 18.85
N ASP A 183 9.01 15.45 18.33
CA ASP A 183 10.21 15.18 17.51
C ASP A 183 10.26 16.10 16.27
N TYR A 184 9.11 16.65 15.85
CA TYR A 184 9.00 17.60 14.75
C TYR A 184 9.45 19.03 15.12
N LYS A 185 9.32 19.47 16.39
CA LYS A 185 9.80 20.79 16.84
C LYS A 185 11.32 20.88 16.79
N SER A 186 12.01 19.79 17.15
CA SER A 186 13.47 19.70 17.02
C SER A 186 13.97 19.83 15.57
N CYS A 187 13.13 19.50 14.57
CA CYS A 187 13.48 19.68 13.15
C CYS A 187 13.19 21.11 12.64
N MET A 188 12.39 21.90 13.35
CA MET A 188 11.99 23.26 12.97
C MET A 188 12.75 24.38 13.71
N ASP A 189 13.36 24.09 14.86
CA ASP A 189 14.04 25.09 15.72
C ASP A 189 15.39 25.62 15.16
N ASN A 190 15.72 25.32 13.90
CA ASN A 190 16.89 25.90 13.20
C ASN A 190 16.52 26.99 12.17
N LYS A 191 15.33 27.59 12.27
CA LYS A 191 15.01 28.81 11.54
C LYS A 191 15.41 30.02 12.37
N GLY A 192 16.41 30.74 11.85
CA GLY A 192 16.76 32.07 12.32
C GLY A 192 15.57 33.02 12.23
N ASN A 193 15.56 33.96 13.17
CA ASN A 193 14.65 35.09 13.24
C ASN A 193 14.48 35.72 11.86
N ASP A 194 13.25 35.70 11.35
CA ASP A 194 12.66 36.81 10.64
C ASP A 194 11.16 36.76 10.92
N ASP A 195 10.67 37.86 11.47
CA ASP A 195 9.32 38.12 11.94
C ASP A 195 8.29 38.00 10.81
N ASP A 196 7.21 37.26 11.04
CA ASP A 196 5.87 37.59 10.55
C ASP A 196 4.82 36.79 11.34
N ASP A 197 4.30 37.45 12.38
CA ASP A 197 3.21 37.00 13.24
C ASP A 197 1.87 37.05 12.50
N ALA A 198 1.25 35.88 12.28
CA ALA A 198 -0.17 35.78 11.91
C ALA A 198 -0.91 34.89 12.92
N ALA A 199 -1.43 35.52 13.98
CA ALA A 199 -2.34 34.90 14.95
C ALA A 199 -3.80 35.18 14.56
N VAL A 200 -4.60 34.13 14.34
CA VAL A 200 -6.06 34.24 14.10
C VAL A 200 -6.84 33.45 15.16
N ARG A 201 -7.82 34.11 15.78
CA ARG A 201 -8.71 33.60 16.84
C ARG A 201 -9.82 32.70 16.27
N VAL A 202 -10.11 31.58 16.94
CA VAL A 202 -11.27 30.70 16.65
C VAL A 202 -12.31 30.79 17.77
N LYS A 203 -13.58 31.02 17.38
CA LYS A 203 -14.76 31.03 18.26
C LYS A 203 -15.21 29.59 18.55
N ARG A 204 -15.50 29.29 19.82
CA ARG A 204 -16.04 28.00 20.30
C ARG A 204 -17.55 27.96 20.13
N ASP A 205 -18.07 26.85 19.59
CA ASP A 205 -19.37 26.29 19.99
C ASP A 205 -19.23 24.75 20.05
N MET A 206 -19.40 24.19 21.25
CA MET A 206 -19.40 22.75 21.49
C MET A 206 -20.83 22.31 21.78
N ASN A 207 -21.43 21.46 20.92
CA ASN A 207 -22.46 20.50 21.33
C ASN A 207 -22.91 19.46 20.29
N THR A 208 -22.19 19.25 19.18
CA THR A 208 -22.49 18.18 18.22
C THR A 208 -21.21 17.63 17.61
N PHE A 209 -20.86 16.37 17.91
CA PHE A 209 -19.86 15.62 17.14
C PHE A 209 -20.55 15.05 15.90
N THR A 210 -20.56 15.82 14.82
CA THR A 210 -20.95 15.33 13.50
C THR A 210 -19.73 14.69 12.86
N ILE A 211 -19.75 13.36 12.68
CA ILE A 211 -18.71 12.65 11.92
C ILE A 211 -18.94 12.96 10.44
N HIS A 212 -18.16 13.89 9.90
CA HIS A 212 -18.10 14.12 8.46
C HIS A 212 -17.22 13.03 7.84
N TYR A 213 -17.82 12.12 7.08
CA TYR A 213 -17.06 11.32 6.13
C TYR A 213 -16.54 12.27 5.05
N PRO A 214 -15.23 12.29 4.73
CA PRO A 214 -14.70 13.08 3.63
C PRO A 214 -15.47 12.78 2.34
N SER A 215 -16.03 13.82 1.71
CA SER A 215 -16.66 13.70 0.39
C SER A 215 -15.63 13.42 -0.71
N GLU A 216 -14.38 13.86 -0.49
CA GLU A 216 -13.22 13.69 -1.37
C GLU A 216 -12.15 12.86 -0.68
N ASP A 217 -11.68 11.82 -1.39
CA ASP A 217 -10.68 10.85 -0.90
C ASP A 217 -9.36 11.05 -1.68
N ASP A 218 -8.78 12.24 -1.60
CA ASP A 218 -7.64 12.65 -2.44
C ASP A 218 -6.40 13.02 -1.62
N VAL A 219 -5.22 12.59 -2.09
CA VAL A 219 -3.93 12.91 -1.45
C VAL A 219 -3.12 13.78 -2.41
N ARG A 220 -2.84 15.03 -2.02
CA ARG A 220 -1.99 15.95 -2.80
C ARG A 220 -0.63 16.11 -2.14
N ASN A 221 0.42 15.86 -2.92
CA ASN A 221 1.79 15.81 -2.43
C ASN A 221 2.66 16.79 -3.19
N ARG A 222 3.40 17.63 -2.49
CA ARG A 222 4.46 18.44 -3.08
C ARG A 222 5.80 17.81 -2.72
N TRP A 223 6.47 17.25 -3.74
CA TRP A 223 7.81 16.64 -3.68
C TRP A 223 7.92 15.42 -2.76
N LEU A 224 7.36 14.28 -3.17
CA LEU A 224 7.54 13.00 -2.46
C LEU A 224 8.88 12.35 -2.85
N MET A 225 10.01 12.86 -2.35
CA MET A 225 11.21 12.04 -2.19
C MET A 225 11.23 11.58 -0.74
N LEU A 226 10.67 10.38 -0.52
CA LEU A 226 10.72 9.74 0.78
C LEU A 226 12.17 9.38 1.12
N GLN A 227 12.52 9.51 2.39
CA GLN A 227 13.86 9.19 2.87
C GLN A 227 14.16 7.71 2.59
N SER A 228 15.18 7.45 1.77
CA SER A 228 15.64 6.09 1.52
C SER A 228 16.98 5.88 2.21
N VAL A 229 17.10 4.76 2.93
CA VAL A 229 18.36 4.33 3.55
C VAL A 229 19.37 3.74 2.56
N GLY A 230 19.01 3.63 1.28
CA GLY A 230 19.87 3.06 0.24
C GLY A 230 19.73 1.54 0.11
N VAL A 231 20.03 1.00 -1.08
CA VAL A 231 19.74 -0.39 -1.43
C VAL A 231 20.47 -1.42 -0.55
N HIS A 232 21.70 -1.11 -0.11
CA HIS A 232 22.49 -2.05 0.70
C HIS A 232 21.89 -2.24 2.10
N GLU A 233 21.32 -1.19 2.69
CA GLU A 233 20.65 -1.30 3.99
C GLU A 233 19.30 -2.01 3.85
N ILE A 234 18.56 -1.75 2.76
CA ILE A 234 17.32 -2.47 2.43
C ILE A 234 17.59 -3.97 2.27
N SER A 235 18.65 -4.34 1.55
CA SER A 235 19.09 -5.72 1.35
C SER A 235 19.35 -6.43 2.69
N LYS A 236 20.04 -5.78 3.63
CA LYS A 236 20.25 -6.32 4.99
C LYS A 236 18.95 -6.46 5.77
N ARG A 237 18.01 -5.53 5.64
CA ARG A 237 16.72 -5.60 6.33
C ARG A 237 15.87 -6.74 5.78
N LEU A 238 15.87 -6.93 4.47
CA LEU A 238 15.23 -8.09 3.82
C LEU A 238 15.80 -9.41 4.33
N ASP A 239 17.13 -9.51 4.52
CA ASP A 239 17.78 -10.71 5.08
C ASP A 239 17.35 -11.01 6.53
N ASN A 240 16.86 -10.01 7.27
CA ASN A 240 16.41 -10.16 8.66
C ASN A 240 14.90 -10.31 8.81
N ILE A 241 14.13 -10.24 7.71
CA ILE A 241 12.69 -10.45 7.75
C ILE A 241 12.43 -11.94 7.66
N ASP A 242 11.76 -12.46 8.68
CA ASP A 242 11.31 -13.85 8.70
C ASP A 242 10.12 -14.04 7.74
N PHE A 243 10.43 -14.36 6.48
CA PHE A 243 9.44 -14.82 5.52
C PHE A 243 9.12 -16.28 5.75
N THR A 244 8.36 -16.56 6.82
CA THR A 244 7.87 -17.91 7.11
C THR A 244 7.14 -18.47 5.89
N PRO A 245 7.17 -19.80 5.65
CA PRO A 245 6.43 -20.42 4.56
C PRO A 245 4.94 -20.03 4.56
N ASP A 246 4.34 -19.85 5.74
CA ASP A 246 2.95 -19.39 5.87
C ASP A 246 2.75 -17.94 5.44
N LEU A 247 3.70 -17.04 5.71
CA LEU A 247 3.63 -15.66 5.25
C LEU A 247 3.76 -15.59 3.71
N VAL A 248 4.65 -16.38 3.13
CA VAL A 248 4.81 -16.50 1.68
C VAL A 248 3.60 -17.16 1.04
N ARG A 249 2.88 -18.03 1.76
CA ARG A 249 1.60 -18.54 1.28
C ARG A 249 0.56 -17.44 1.14
N ILE A 250 0.59 -16.38 1.95
CA ILE A 250 -0.45 -15.35 1.95
C ILE A 250 -0.13 -14.11 1.12
N GLY A 251 1.15 -13.76 0.88
CA GLY A 251 1.49 -12.59 0.06
C GLY A 251 2.86 -12.60 -0.61
N ARG A 252 3.10 -11.58 -1.44
CA ARG A 252 4.35 -11.38 -2.19
C ARG A 252 5.00 -10.04 -1.85
N VAL A 253 6.32 -9.94 -1.99
CA VAL A 253 7.09 -8.72 -1.76
C VAL A 253 7.85 -8.33 -3.01
N GLY A 254 7.75 -7.06 -3.40
CA GLY A 254 8.58 -6.46 -4.42
C GLY A 254 9.25 -5.18 -3.94
N VAL A 255 10.18 -4.66 -4.73
CA VAL A 255 10.88 -3.40 -4.43
C VAL A 255 10.81 -2.47 -5.64
N SER A 256 10.32 -1.26 -5.40
CA SER A 256 10.42 -0.14 -6.32
C SER A 256 11.77 0.53 -6.17
N MET A 257 12.49 0.71 -7.27
CA MET A 257 13.81 1.33 -7.29
C MET A 257 13.90 2.39 -8.38
N LYS A 258 14.47 3.54 -8.02
CA LYS A 258 14.87 4.57 -8.98
C LYS A 258 16.35 4.42 -9.33
N ALA A 259 16.65 4.44 -10.62
CA ALA A 259 18.03 4.46 -11.12
C ALA A 259 18.17 5.42 -12.30
N SER A 260 19.23 6.21 -12.29
CA SER A 260 19.57 7.18 -13.35
C SER A 260 20.69 6.67 -14.26
N THR A 261 21.35 5.56 -13.89
CA THR A 261 22.46 4.99 -14.68
C THR A 261 22.38 3.47 -14.72
N THR A 262 22.92 2.86 -15.78
CA THR A 262 23.04 1.39 -15.87
C THR A 262 23.93 0.78 -14.77
N ARG A 263 24.85 1.57 -14.20
CA ARG A 263 25.63 1.16 -13.02
C ARG A 263 24.73 1.01 -11.79
N GLU A 264 23.87 1.98 -11.54
CA GLU A 264 22.89 1.93 -10.45
C GLU A 264 21.93 0.75 -10.62
N VAL A 265 21.43 0.54 -11.84
CA VAL A 265 20.59 -0.62 -12.17
C VAL A 265 21.29 -1.93 -11.79
N ARG A 266 22.56 -2.10 -12.19
CA ARG A 266 23.33 -3.32 -11.86
C ARG A 266 23.44 -3.52 -10.35
N ILE A 267 23.86 -2.48 -9.61
CA ILE A 267 24.02 -2.57 -8.14
C ILE A 267 22.70 -2.95 -7.49
N GLY A 268 21.60 -2.33 -7.92
CA GLY A 268 20.27 -2.60 -7.37
C GLY A 268 19.78 -4.01 -7.65
N ILE A 269 19.91 -4.49 -8.89
CA ILE A 269 19.54 -5.86 -9.25
C ILE A 269 20.38 -6.87 -8.48
N GLU A 270 21.71 -6.69 -8.42
CA GLU A 270 22.62 -7.59 -7.69
C GLU A 270 22.29 -7.66 -6.19
N ALA A 271 21.80 -6.57 -5.59
CA ALA A 271 21.46 -6.52 -4.17
C ALA A 271 20.07 -7.07 -3.81
N LEU A 272 19.16 -7.21 -4.79
CA LEU A 272 17.74 -7.51 -4.54
C LEU A 272 17.23 -8.78 -5.23
N ALA A 273 17.85 -9.24 -6.31
CA ALA A 273 17.27 -10.25 -7.20
C ALA A 273 17.00 -11.62 -6.55
N ASP A 274 17.61 -11.89 -5.41
CA ASP A 274 17.49 -13.10 -4.61
C ASP A 274 16.64 -12.94 -3.34
N ARG A 275 16.15 -11.72 -3.05
CA ARG A 275 15.46 -11.36 -1.80
C ARG A 275 13.99 -11.00 -1.97
N VAL A 276 13.56 -10.75 -3.21
CA VAL A 276 12.20 -10.27 -3.51
C VAL A 276 11.62 -10.98 -4.73
N HIS A 277 10.30 -10.93 -4.87
CA HIS A 277 9.58 -11.57 -5.95
C HIS A 277 9.63 -10.75 -7.25
N TRP A 278 9.69 -9.42 -7.15
CA TRP A 278 9.92 -8.54 -8.30
C TRP A 278 10.65 -7.26 -7.92
N ILE A 279 11.30 -6.67 -8.92
CA ILE A 279 11.91 -5.34 -8.86
C ILE A 279 11.16 -4.49 -9.89
N SER A 280 10.53 -3.40 -9.46
CA SER A 280 9.97 -2.40 -10.38
C SER A 280 10.97 -1.27 -10.57
N LEU A 281 11.56 -1.18 -11.75
CA LEU A 281 12.59 -0.20 -12.07
C LEU A 281 11.97 1.05 -12.68
N ASP A 282 12.05 2.17 -11.97
CA ASP A 282 11.79 3.49 -12.53
C ASP A 282 13.02 3.92 -13.34
N CYS A 283 12.92 3.71 -14.65
CA CYS A 283 13.98 3.92 -15.62
C CYS A 283 13.91 5.29 -16.31
N ARG A 284 13.25 6.28 -15.68
CA ARG A 284 13.23 7.66 -16.19
C ARG A 284 14.66 8.10 -16.51
N HIS A 285 14.91 8.55 -17.73
CA HIS A 285 16.22 8.97 -18.30
C HIS A 285 17.13 7.86 -18.85
N ILE A 286 16.80 6.58 -18.68
CA ILE A 286 17.59 5.45 -19.22
C ILE A 286 16.73 4.47 -20.04
N GLU A 287 15.59 4.93 -20.56
CA GLU A 287 14.65 4.13 -21.36
C GLU A 287 15.30 3.59 -22.64
N ASN A 288 16.27 4.32 -23.20
CA ASN A 288 17.02 3.88 -24.37
C ASN A 288 18.01 2.74 -24.09
N ASP A 289 18.35 2.49 -22.82
CA ASP A 289 19.29 1.47 -22.40
C ASP A 289 18.62 0.14 -22.00
N ILE A 290 17.33 -0.05 -22.29
CA ILE A 290 16.60 -1.29 -21.95
C ILE A 290 17.32 -2.58 -22.36
N PRO A 291 17.86 -2.72 -23.60
CA PRO A 291 18.61 -3.92 -23.96
C PRO A 291 19.81 -4.20 -23.04
N ARG A 292 20.48 -3.12 -22.59
CA ARG A 292 21.59 -3.20 -21.65
C ARG A 292 21.12 -3.54 -20.24
N ILE A 293 20.01 -2.98 -19.79
CA ILE A 293 19.37 -3.30 -18.51
C ILE A 293 19.02 -4.79 -18.46
N LEU A 294 18.40 -5.33 -19.52
CA LEU A 294 18.05 -6.74 -19.62
C LEU A 294 19.29 -7.63 -19.65
N HIS A 295 20.35 -7.23 -20.35
CA HIS A 295 21.61 -7.96 -20.31
C HIS A 295 22.20 -8.00 -18.89
N LEU A 296 22.16 -6.90 -18.13
CA LEU A 296 22.61 -6.85 -16.75
C LEU A 296 21.76 -7.74 -15.84
N TYR A 297 20.45 -7.71 -16.02
CA TYR A 297 19.50 -8.59 -15.33
C TYR A 297 19.81 -10.06 -15.59
N GLN A 298 19.92 -10.47 -16.86
CA GLN A 298 20.28 -11.84 -17.24
C GLN A 298 21.63 -12.27 -16.69
N ALA A 299 22.62 -11.37 -16.66
CA ALA A 299 23.92 -11.64 -16.06
C ALA A 299 23.83 -11.86 -14.54
N ALA A 300 22.99 -11.08 -13.84
CA ALA A 300 22.73 -11.29 -12.42
C ALA A 300 22.05 -12.64 -12.15
N LEU A 301 21.04 -13.00 -12.97
CA LEU A 301 20.39 -14.30 -12.90
C LEU A 301 21.35 -15.47 -13.17
N ALA A 302 22.26 -15.32 -14.12
CA ALA A 302 23.23 -16.37 -14.46
C ALA A 302 24.17 -16.70 -13.30
N ARG A 303 24.60 -15.69 -12.52
CA ARG A 303 25.42 -15.90 -11.31
C ARG A 303 24.69 -16.63 -10.19
N ARG A 304 23.36 -16.67 -10.24
CA ARG A 304 22.51 -17.37 -9.28
C ARG A 304 22.48 -18.89 -9.49
N LYS A 305 22.80 -19.41 -10.68
CA LYS A 305 22.84 -20.88 -10.88
C LYS A 305 23.72 -21.60 -9.84
N ASP A 306 24.85 -20.99 -9.48
CA ASP A 306 25.75 -21.50 -8.44
C ASP A 306 25.16 -21.40 -7.02
N PHE A 307 24.18 -20.52 -6.79
CA PHE A 307 23.42 -20.41 -5.55
C PHE A 307 22.29 -21.45 -5.50
N ASP A 308 21.52 -21.61 -6.58
CA ASP A 308 20.42 -22.59 -6.66
C ASP A 308 20.93 -24.03 -6.47
N ASP A 309 22.12 -24.37 -6.98
CA ASP A 309 22.72 -25.69 -6.80
C ASP A 309 23.19 -25.94 -5.34
N ARG A 310 23.67 -24.90 -4.65
CA ARG A 310 23.98 -24.97 -3.21
C ARG A 310 22.71 -25.10 -2.38
N TYR A 311 21.70 -24.30 -2.69
CA TYR A 311 20.42 -24.29 -1.99
C TYR A 311 19.64 -25.60 -2.16
N ARG A 312 19.57 -26.16 -3.37
CA ARG A 312 18.95 -27.47 -3.60
C ARG A 312 19.57 -28.56 -2.74
N LYS A 313 20.87 -28.48 -2.47
CA LYS A 313 21.56 -29.43 -1.59
C LYS A 313 21.09 -29.30 -0.13
N GLU A 314 20.90 -28.06 0.35
CA GLU A 314 20.39 -27.78 1.70
C GLU A 314 18.90 -28.15 1.85
N VAL A 315 18.07 -27.89 0.85
CA VAL A 315 16.63 -28.23 0.86
C VAL A 315 16.39 -29.73 0.76
N HIS A 316 17.23 -30.47 0.02
CA HIS A 316 17.11 -31.93 -0.09
C HIS A 316 17.31 -32.64 1.28
N ASP A 317 17.91 -31.95 2.24
CA ASP A 317 18.06 -32.41 3.63
C ASP A 317 16.85 -32.01 4.53
N CYS A 318 15.88 -31.25 4.02
CA CYS A 318 14.68 -30.80 4.73
C CYS A 318 13.42 -31.59 4.31
N ASN A 319 12.73 -32.23 5.25
CA ASN A 319 11.52 -33.01 4.99
C ASN A 319 10.31 -32.12 4.64
N GLY A 320 9.97 -32.01 3.35
CA GLY A 320 8.57 -31.82 2.90
C GLY A 320 8.09 -30.41 2.53
N ASP A 321 8.88 -29.35 2.75
CA ASP A 321 8.49 -27.95 2.42
C ASP A 321 9.02 -27.46 1.05
N GLU A 322 9.50 -28.38 0.21
CA GLU A 322 10.28 -28.09 -1.01
C GLU A 322 9.60 -27.11 -1.97
N VAL A 323 8.29 -27.22 -2.19
CA VAL A 323 7.55 -26.38 -3.15
C VAL A 323 7.43 -24.92 -2.70
N GLN A 324 7.35 -24.67 -1.39
CA GLN A 324 7.15 -23.33 -0.82
C GLN A 324 8.48 -22.61 -0.67
N LEU A 325 9.49 -23.34 -0.22
CA LEU A 325 10.89 -22.97 -0.29
C LEU A 325 11.33 -22.64 -1.73
N MET A 326 10.84 -23.38 -2.74
CA MET A 326 11.11 -23.07 -4.15
C MET A 326 10.47 -21.74 -4.64
N GLN A 327 9.34 -21.28 -4.07
CA GLN A 327 8.74 -19.99 -4.45
C GLN A 327 9.50 -18.79 -3.86
N LEU A 328 9.96 -18.90 -2.62
CA LEU A 328 10.89 -17.95 -1.98
C LEU A 328 12.17 -17.76 -2.80
N HIS A 329 12.59 -18.83 -3.49
CA HIS A 329 13.83 -18.88 -4.24
C HIS A 329 13.60 -18.78 -5.75
N GLN A 330 12.50 -18.20 -6.22
CA GLN A 330 12.47 -17.75 -7.60
C GLN A 330 13.25 -16.44 -7.74
N PRO A 331 13.97 -16.23 -8.86
CA PRO A 331 14.59 -14.95 -9.11
C PRO A 331 13.53 -13.85 -9.20
N ALA A 332 13.86 -12.68 -8.68
CA ALA A 332 13.00 -11.51 -8.79
C ALA A 332 12.70 -11.22 -10.26
N ARG A 333 11.43 -10.99 -10.57
CA ARG A 333 11.00 -10.56 -11.90
C ARG A 333 11.32 -9.09 -12.12
N LEU A 334 11.76 -8.71 -13.31
CA LEU A 334 12.09 -7.32 -13.63
C LEU A 334 10.93 -6.63 -14.34
N PHE A 335 10.31 -5.68 -13.64
CA PHE A 335 9.21 -4.87 -14.18
C PHE A 335 9.70 -3.45 -14.44
N ILE A 336 9.19 -2.82 -15.50
CA ILE A 336 9.49 -1.42 -15.79
C ILE A 336 8.40 -0.52 -15.22
N ARG A 337 8.76 0.43 -14.38
CA ARG A 337 7.84 1.39 -13.77
C ARG A 337 7.78 2.67 -14.62
N VAL A 338 6.59 2.99 -15.12
CA VAL A 338 6.30 4.15 -15.97
C VAL A 338 5.31 5.09 -15.28
N SER A 339 5.20 6.33 -15.77
CA SER A 339 4.27 7.33 -15.23
C SER A 339 3.19 7.69 -16.25
N VAL A 340 1.98 7.96 -15.76
CA VAL A 340 0.89 8.54 -16.57
C VAL A 340 1.24 9.89 -17.21
N ASN A 341 2.26 10.59 -16.69
CA ASN A 341 2.70 11.89 -17.22
C ASN A 341 3.65 11.77 -18.42
N GLN A 342 3.95 10.56 -18.90
CA GLN A 342 4.81 10.37 -20.08
C GLN A 342 4.12 10.87 -21.35
N ASN A 343 4.91 11.41 -22.28
CA ASN A 343 4.44 11.76 -23.62
C ASN A 343 3.96 10.49 -24.36
N ASP A 344 2.84 10.59 -25.06
CA ASP A 344 2.27 9.53 -25.89
C ASP A 344 3.31 8.94 -26.89
N ASP A 345 4.13 9.78 -27.55
CA ASP A 345 5.17 9.29 -28.48
C ASP A 345 6.24 8.45 -27.78
N ALA A 346 6.69 8.90 -26.60
CA ALA A 346 7.69 8.20 -25.81
C ALA A 346 7.15 6.88 -25.26
N ARG A 347 5.86 6.86 -24.88
CA ARG A 347 5.16 5.64 -24.47
C ARG A 347 5.11 4.65 -25.63
N GLU A 348 4.63 5.06 -26.80
CA GLU A 348 4.49 4.19 -27.97
C GLU A 348 5.84 3.60 -28.40
N GLU A 349 6.90 4.42 -28.39
CA GLU A 349 8.25 3.94 -28.67
C GLU A 349 8.71 2.88 -27.66
N LEU A 350 8.51 3.14 -26.37
CA LEU A 350 8.86 2.21 -25.30
C LEU A 350 8.05 0.90 -25.38
N ALA A 351 6.74 1.00 -25.59
CA ALA A 351 5.86 -0.15 -25.73
C ALA A 351 6.24 -1.01 -26.94
N ARG A 352 6.62 -0.39 -28.06
CA ARG A 352 7.14 -1.08 -29.24
C ARG A 352 8.45 -1.80 -28.93
N LYS A 353 9.42 -1.15 -28.27
CA LYS A 353 10.67 -1.80 -27.83
C LYS A 353 10.39 -3.01 -26.95
N ILE A 354 9.46 -2.88 -26.00
CA ILE A 354 9.05 -3.98 -25.11
C ILE A 354 8.38 -5.12 -25.88
N ALA A 355 7.52 -4.80 -26.85
CA ALA A 355 6.77 -5.79 -27.63
C ALA A 355 7.62 -6.51 -28.70
N GLU A 356 8.70 -5.89 -29.17
CA GLU A 356 9.65 -6.45 -30.15
C GLU A 356 10.78 -7.25 -29.50
N ASP A 357 11.00 -7.12 -28.19
CA ASP A 357 12.11 -7.76 -27.50
C ASP A 357 11.82 -9.22 -27.12
N ASP A 358 12.47 -10.16 -27.78
CA ASP A 358 12.43 -11.60 -27.45
C ASP A 358 13.05 -11.94 -26.08
N LYS A 359 13.80 -11.01 -25.46
CA LYS A 359 14.46 -11.20 -24.15
C LYS A 359 13.61 -10.75 -22.95
N ASN A 360 12.34 -10.44 -23.21
CA ASN A 360 11.21 -10.20 -22.31
C ASN A 360 11.48 -9.35 -21.06
N ILE A 361 11.04 -8.08 -21.12
CA ILE A 361 10.53 -7.39 -19.94
C ILE A 361 9.29 -8.15 -19.45
N GLU A 362 9.29 -8.50 -18.17
CA GLU A 362 8.32 -9.44 -17.62
C GLU A 362 7.00 -8.76 -17.24
N GLY A 363 7.02 -7.44 -16.99
CA GLY A 363 5.82 -6.68 -16.68
C GLY A 363 6.05 -5.18 -16.68
N ILE A 364 4.96 -4.42 -16.64
CA ILE A 364 4.98 -2.96 -16.52
C ILE A 364 4.20 -2.55 -15.28
N VAL A 365 4.73 -1.59 -14.52
CA VAL A 365 4.02 -0.93 -13.43
C VAL A 365 3.68 0.50 -13.87
N ILE A 366 2.40 0.83 -13.95
CA ILE A 366 1.95 2.17 -14.35
C ILE A 366 1.60 2.97 -13.09
N ASN A 367 2.40 3.99 -12.80
CA ASN A 367 2.16 4.92 -11.72
C ASN A 367 1.19 6.03 -12.13
N GLY A 368 0.01 6.04 -11.49
CA GLY A 368 -1.11 6.95 -11.72
C GLY A 368 -1.01 8.31 -11.03
N ALA A 369 0.09 8.62 -10.35
CA ALA A 369 0.29 9.95 -9.79
C ALA A 369 0.49 10.99 -10.91
N VAL A 370 -0.28 12.08 -10.87
CA VAL A 370 -0.31 13.12 -11.91
C VAL A 370 0.46 14.35 -11.45
N TYR A 371 1.40 14.84 -12.27
CA TYR A 371 2.19 16.01 -11.93
C TYR A 371 1.58 17.28 -12.52
N ASN A 372 1.14 18.19 -11.65
CA ASN A 372 0.69 19.51 -12.01
C ASN A 372 1.88 20.48 -12.05
N LYS A 373 2.24 20.91 -13.26
CA LYS A 373 3.37 21.84 -13.49
C LYS A 373 3.11 23.23 -12.92
N ASP A 374 1.89 23.73 -13.02
CA ASP A 374 1.54 25.11 -12.62
C ASP A 374 1.63 25.28 -11.11
N LYS A 375 1.15 24.28 -10.37
CA LYS A 375 1.18 24.26 -8.89
C LYS A 375 2.43 23.59 -8.31
N ASN A 376 3.28 23.05 -9.18
CA ASN A 376 4.50 22.31 -8.82
C ASN A 376 4.21 21.22 -7.77
N GLU A 377 3.18 20.40 -8.04
CA GLU A 377 2.67 19.40 -7.11
C GLU A 377 2.31 18.10 -7.84
N THR A 378 2.28 17.00 -7.11
CA THR A 378 1.84 15.68 -7.58
C THR A 378 0.54 15.32 -6.89
N ILE A 379 -0.47 14.99 -7.68
CA ILE A 379 -1.79 14.59 -7.22
C ILE A 379 -1.90 13.07 -7.28
N SER A 380 -2.52 12.48 -6.28
CA SER A 380 -2.84 11.05 -6.21
C SER A 380 -4.19 10.84 -5.54
N GLY A 381 -4.74 9.64 -5.62
CA GLY A 381 -6.07 9.34 -5.10
C GLY A 381 -7.12 9.28 -6.18
N ARG A 382 -8.35 9.61 -5.85
CA ARG A 382 -9.54 9.47 -6.72
C ARG A 382 -9.46 10.36 -7.96
N GLU A 383 -8.96 11.59 -7.84
CA GLU A 383 -8.80 12.54 -8.95
C GLU A 383 -7.98 11.96 -10.11
N THR A 384 -7.04 11.06 -9.84
CA THR A 384 -6.16 10.51 -10.89
C THR A 384 -6.76 9.34 -11.66
N ARG A 385 -7.93 8.83 -11.23
CA ARG A 385 -8.58 7.64 -11.81
C ARG A 385 -8.78 7.69 -13.33
N PRO A 386 -9.27 8.80 -13.94
CA PRO A 386 -9.45 8.86 -15.39
C PRO A 386 -8.12 8.67 -16.15
N PHE A 387 -7.05 9.31 -15.67
CA PHE A 387 -5.73 9.29 -16.30
C PHE A 387 -5.10 7.90 -16.23
N ILE A 388 -5.15 7.23 -15.08
CA ILE A 388 -4.60 5.88 -14.95
C ILE A 388 -5.39 4.86 -15.77
N ASN A 389 -6.73 4.95 -15.81
CA ASN A 389 -7.57 4.07 -16.63
C ASN A 389 -7.24 4.20 -18.13
N GLU A 390 -7.13 5.44 -18.62
CA GLU A 390 -6.76 5.70 -20.00
C GLU A 390 -5.36 5.15 -20.32
N CYS A 391 -4.38 5.45 -19.47
CA CYS A 391 -2.99 5.03 -19.65
C CYS A 391 -2.86 3.50 -19.67
N VAL A 392 -3.48 2.80 -18.71
CA VAL A 392 -3.54 1.32 -18.69
C VAL A 392 -4.14 0.78 -19.98
N GLY A 393 -5.24 1.37 -20.44
CA GLY A 393 -5.90 0.94 -21.67
C GLY A 393 -5.07 1.16 -22.94
N LYS A 394 -4.26 2.24 -23.01
CA LYS A 394 -3.32 2.49 -24.10
C LYS A 394 -2.18 1.46 -24.09
N TRP A 395 -1.52 1.29 -22.94
CA TRP A 395 -0.45 0.28 -22.76
C TRP A 395 -0.93 -1.14 -23.08
N TYR A 396 -2.11 -1.54 -22.58
CA TYR A 396 -2.64 -2.88 -22.84
C TYR A 396 -2.83 -3.16 -24.34
N LYS A 397 -3.28 -2.15 -25.11
CA LYS A 397 -3.42 -2.25 -26.57
C LYS A 397 -2.07 -2.35 -27.27
N GLU A 398 -1.12 -1.50 -26.91
CA GLU A 398 0.22 -1.46 -27.51
C GLU A 398 0.99 -2.76 -27.25
N LEU A 399 0.88 -3.29 -26.04
CA LEU A 399 1.44 -4.59 -25.63
C LEU A 399 0.62 -5.79 -26.10
N LYS A 400 -0.51 -5.57 -26.79
CA LYS A 400 -1.42 -6.59 -27.31
C LYS A 400 -1.89 -7.60 -26.25
N GLY A 401 -1.97 -7.16 -24.99
CA GLY A 401 -2.29 -8.00 -23.84
C GLY A 401 -1.28 -9.11 -23.52
N LYS A 402 -0.06 -9.08 -24.06
CA LYS A 402 0.98 -10.10 -23.83
C LYS A 402 1.85 -9.84 -22.60
N VAL A 403 2.03 -8.57 -22.25
CA VAL A 403 2.83 -8.15 -21.10
C VAL A 403 1.88 -7.74 -19.98
N PRO A 404 2.00 -8.33 -18.78
CA PRO A 404 1.13 -8.02 -17.65
C PRO A 404 1.38 -6.60 -17.13
N ILE A 405 0.30 -6.00 -16.62
CA ILE A 405 0.30 -4.61 -16.13
C ILE A 405 -0.08 -4.61 -14.64
N ILE A 406 0.74 -3.97 -13.81
CA ILE A 406 0.36 -3.54 -12.48
C ILE A 406 -0.07 -2.06 -12.56
N ALA A 407 -1.27 -1.73 -12.13
CA ALA A 407 -1.75 -0.35 -12.08
C ALA A 407 -1.71 0.21 -10.67
N SER A 408 -1.09 1.37 -10.47
CA SER A 408 -0.89 2.00 -9.16
C SER A 408 -1.61 3.34 -9.07
N GLY A 409 -2.63 3.44 -8.23
CA GLY A 409 -3.37 4.68 -7.97
C GLY A 409 -4.77 4.73 -8.60
N GLY A 410 -5.57 5.75 -8.25
CA GLY A 410 -6.94 5.92 -8.77
C GLY A 410 -8.00 5.02 -8.13
N VAL A 411 -7.68 4.30 -7.05
CA VAL A 411 -8.55 3.25 -6.48
C VAL A 411 -8.90 3.56 -5.04
N MET A 412 -10.21 3.68 -4.78
CA MET A 412 -10.77 3.82 -3.44
C MET A 412 -11.79 2.73 -3.12
N ARG A 413 -12.39 2.09 -4.13
CA ARG A 413 -13.44 1.06 -3.97
C ARG A 413 -13.21 -0.09 -4.96
N GLY A 414 -13.84 -1.24 -4.70
CA GLY A 414 -13.74 -2.41 -5.58
C GLY A 414 -14.20 -2.16 -7.02
N HIS A 415 -15.12 -1.20 -7.24
CA HIS A 415 -15.48 -0.75 -8.58
C HIS A 415 -14.33 -0.12 -9.35
N ASP A 416 -13.49 0.68 -8.67
CA ASP A 416 -12.33 1.31 -9.29
C ASP A 416 -11.27 0.26 -9.66
N ALA A 417 -11.07 -0.73 -8.78
CA ALA A 417 -10.18 -1.85 -9.02
C ALA A 417 -10.66 -2.69 -10.22
N LEU A 418 -11.95 -3.05 -10.26
CA LEU A 418 -12.53 -3.76 -11.41
C LEU A 418 -12.40 -2.95 -12.69
N ASP A 419 -12.63 -1.64 -12.64
CA ASP A 419 -12.49 -0.79 -13.83
C ASP A 419 -11.06 -0.87 -14.38
N LEU A 420 -10.02 -0.75 -13.56
CA LEU A 420 -8.63 -0.91 -14.00
C LEU A 420 -8.34 -2.30 -14.57
N ILE A 421 -8.85 -3.35 -13.93
CA ILE A 421 -8.73 -4.73 -14.44
C ILE A 421 -9.37 -4.84 -15.83
N GLU A 422 -10.59 -4.34 -16.00
CA GLU A 422 -11.28 -4.33 -17.29
C GLU A 422 -10.57 -3.49 -18.37
N HIS A 423 -9.72 -2.53 -17.99
CA HIS A 423 -8.84 -1.78 -18.90
C HIS A 423 -7.53 -2.52 -19.22
N GLY A 424 -7.14 -3.54 -18.47
CA GLY A 424 -5.98 -4.38 -18.78
C GLY A 424 -5.00 -4.63 -17.62
N ALA A 425 -5.25 -4.08 -16.43
CA ALA A 425 -4.43 -4.35 -15.27
C ALA A 425 -4.65 -5.78 -14.76
N SER A 426 -3.57 -6.45 -14.35
CA SER A 426 -3.59 -7.76 -13.69
C SER A 426 -3.58 -7.59 -12.16
N VAL A 427 -2.79 -6.64 -11.64
CA VAL A 427 -2.67 -6.34 -10.21
C VAL A 427 -2.91 -4.84 -9.98
N ILE A 428 -3.53 -4.50 -8.86
CA ILE A 428 -3.90 -3.14 -8.46
C ILE A 428 -3.12 -2.76 -7.21
N GLN A 429 -2.28 -1.74 -7.32
CA GLN A 429 -1.56 -1.13 -6.21
C GLN A 429 -2.37 0.04 -5.63
N VAL A 430 -2.57 0.02 -4.31
CA VAL A 430 -3.28 1.06 -3.58
C VAL A 430 -2.37 1.77 -2.58
N TYR A 431 -2.58 3.07 -2.42
CA TYR A 431 -1.91 3.92 -1.43
C TYR A 431 -2.96 4.74 -0.67
N SER A 432 -3.65 5.64 -1.38
CA SER A 432 -4.64 6.55 -0.79
C SER A 432 -5.78 5.80 -0.10
N ALA A 433 -6.26 4.70 -0.68
CA ALA A 433 -7.27 3.86 -0.02
C ALA A 433 -6.81 3.34 1.34
N PHE A 434 -5.55 2.93 1.48
CA PHE A 434 -5.01 2.44 2.74
C PHE A 434 -4.88 3.57 3.77
N ILE A 435 -4.43 4.75 3.33
CA ILE A 435 -4.37 5.92 4.22
C ILE A 435 -5.76 6.32 4.74
N PHE A 436 -6.74 6.46 3.83
CA PHE A 436 -8.07 6.97 4.17
C PHE A 436 -8.98 5.93 4.83
N GLN A 437 -8.77 4.64 4.56
CA GLN A 437 -9.65 3.57 5.04
C GLN A 437 -8.99 2.68 6.09
N GLY A 438 -7.71 2.88 6.36
CA GLY A 438 -6.97 2.20 7.41
C GLY A 438 -6.71 0.71 7.13
N PRO A 439 -6.43 -0.06 8.19
CA PRO A 439 -6.01 -1.46 8.10
C PRO A 439 -6.94 -2.38 7.30
N GLN A 440 -8.25 -2.13 7.34
CA GLN A 440 -9.28 -2.90 6.65
C GLN A 440 -9.36 -2.68 5.12
N ALA A 441 -8.55 -1.77 4.56
CA ALA A 441 -8.63 -1.38 3.16
C ALA A 441 -8.49 -2.58 2.21
N ALA A 442 -7.53 -3.48 2.46
CA ALA A 442 -7.30 -4.66 1.63
C ALA A 442 -8.53 -5.58 1.62
N ARG A 443 -9.00 -6.01 2.80
CA ARG A 443 -10.21 -6.86 2.95
C ARG A 443 -11.43 -6.26 2.25
N ARG A 444 -11.70 -4.98 2.49
CA ARG A 444 -12.84 -4.27 1.88
C ARG A 444 -12.77 -4.25 0.36
N LEU A 445 -11.59 -3.97 -0.21
CA LEU A 445 -11.40 -3.97 -1.67
C LEU A 445 -11.58 -5.36 -2.26
N LYS A 446 -11.05 -6.39 -1.60
CA LYS A 446 -11.21 -7.79 -1.99
C LYS A 446 -12.67 -8.21 -2.01
N ASP A 447 -13.41 -7.99 -0.92
CA ASP A 447 -14.84 -8.31 -0.82
C ASP A 447 -15.66 -7.65 -1.92
N GLN A 448 -15.44 -6.35 -2.13
CA GLN A 448 -16.16 -5.62 -3.16
C GLN A 448 -15.80 -6.11 -4.57
N LEU A 449 -14.52 -6.35 -4.85
CA LEU A 449 -14.08 -6.83 -6.15
C LEU A 449 -14.63 -8.23 -6.45
N SER A 450 -14.56 -9.11 -5.46
CA SER A 450 -15.09 -10.47 -5.47
C SER A 450 -16.57 -10.50 -5.85
N ASP A 451 -17.40 -9.73 -5.14
CA ASP A 451 -18.82 -9.51 -5.45
C ASP A 451 -19.06 -9.00 -6.88
N LEU A 452 -18.20 -8.08 -7.34
CA LEU A 452 -18.35 -7.44 -8.64
C LEU A 452 -17.98 -8.37 -9.79
N LEU A 453 -16.96 -9.22 -9.63
CA LEU A 453 -16.60 -10.24 -10.61
C LEU A 453 -17.80 -11.18 -10.84
N LEU A 454 -18.42 -11.66 -9.75
CA LEU A 454 -19.63 -12.50 -9.83
C LEU A 454 -20.81 -11.78 -10.49
N LYS A 455 -21.09 -10.53 -10.09
CA LYS A 455 -22.17 -9.71 -10.68
C LYS A 455 -21.97 -9.43 -12.17
N ARG A 456 -20.72 -9.34 -12.64
CA ARG A 456 -20.37 -9.18 -14.06
C ARG A 456 -20.34 -10.49 -14.84
N GLY A 457 -20.43 -11.63 -14.16
CA GLY A 457 -20.43 -12.96 -14.76
C GLY A 457 -19.06 -13.43 -15.24
N TYR A 458 -17.99 -12.93 -14.62
CA TYR A 458 -16.64 -13.47 -14.83
C TYR A 458 -16.44 -14.71 -13.97
N TYR A 459 -15.85 -15.77 -14.52
CA TYR A 459 -15.52 -16.98 -13.75
C TYR A 459 -14.29 -16.80 -12.87
N ASN A 460 -13.34 -15.99 -13.33
CA ASN A 460 -12.12 -15.64 -12.62
C ASN A 460 -11.63 -14.24 -13.03
N ILE A 461 -10.61 -13.75 -12.33
CA ILE A 461 -10.02 -12.45 -12.62
C ILE A 461 -9.41 -12.35 -14.02
N GLU A 462 -8.84 -13.43 -14.56
CA GLU A 462 -8.18 -13.43 -15.88
C GLU A 462 -9.16 -13.09 -17.01
N GLU A 463 -10.42 -13.51 -16.90
CA GLU A 463 -11.47 -13.15 -17.86
C GLU A 463 -11.81 -11.66 -17.85
N ALA A 464 -11.70 -11.01 -16.69
CA ALA A 464 -11.95 -9.59 -16.54
C ALA A 464 -10.82 -8.74 -17.17
N ILE A 465 -9.57 -9.23 -17.20
CA ILE A 465 -8.40 -8.49 -17.69
C ILE A 465 -8.61 -8.06 -19.14
N GLY A 466 -8.68 -6.73 -19.35
CA GLY A 466 -8.85 -6.12 -20.68
C GLY A 466 -10.23 -6.34 -21.31
N ALA A 467 -11.23 -6.79 -20.55
CA ALA A 467 -12.56 -7.13 -21.07
C ALA A 467 -13.27 -5.96 -21.77
N LYS A 468 -13.07 -4.69 -21.34
CA LYS A 468 -13.61 -3.51 -22.02
C LYS A 468 -13.04 -3.32 -23.42
N LEU A 469 -11.79 -3.75 -23.63
CA LEU A 469 -11.06 -3.55 -24.88
C LEU A 469 -11.25 -4.71 -25.86
N LYS A 470 -11.50 -5.92 -25.36
CA LYS A 470 -11.84 -7.11 -26.15
C LYS A 470 -13.24 -7.03 -26.79
N LYS A 471 -14.15 -6.23 -26.22
CA LYS A 471 -15.58 -6.15 -26.58
C LYS A 471 -15.92 -5.57 -27.98
N LYS A 472 -14.95 -5.21 -28.82
CA LYS A 472 -15.24 -4.82 -30.21
C LYS A 472 -15.59 -5.98 -31.16
N ASN A 473 -15.47 -7.25 -30.75
CA ASN A 473 -15.64 -8.39 -31.67
C ASN A 473 -16.52 -9.59 -31.23
N SER A 474 -17.34 -9.54 -30.17
CA SER A 474 -18.11 -10.73 -29.75
C SER A 474 -19.62 -10.51 -29.57
N ARG A 475 -20.38 -10.80 -30.63
CA ARG A 475 -21.80 -11.16 -30.63
C ARG A 475 -22.09 -12.52 -29.94
N ARG A 476 -21.20 -13.03 -29.07
CA ARG A 476 -21.16 -14.46 -28.71
C ARG A 476 -21.05 -14.71 -27.19
N VAL A 477 -21.97 -14.15 -26.39
CA VAL A 477 -22.11 -14.53 -24.96
C VAL A 477 -23.58 -14.65 -24.52
N LYS A 478 -24.53 -14.85 -25.44
CA LYS A 478 -25.96 -15.06 -25.07
C LYS A 478 -26.41 -16.51 -24.95
N GLU A 479 -25.53 -17.50 -25.18
CA GLU A 479 -25.98 -18.90 -25.29
C GLU A 479 -25.54 -19.83 -24.14
N PHE A 480 -24.70 -19.37 -23.20
CA PHE A 480 -24.18 -20.25 -22.14
C PHE A 480 -24.97 -20.20 -20.81
N HIS A 481 -25.91 -19.27 -20.63
CA HIS A 481 -26.72 -19.15 -19.40
C HIS A 481 -27.82 -20.23 -19.25
N ARG A 482 -27.83 -21.29 -20.08
CA ARG A 482 -28.87 -22.33 -20.05
C ARG A 482 -28.47 -23.66 -19.41
N LYS A 483 -27.21 -23.87 -19.02
CA LYS A 483 -26.80 -25.10 -18.33
C LYS A 483 -26.45 -24.81 -16.87
N ARG A 484 -27.50 -24.85 -16.04
CA ARG A 484 -27.39 -24.92 -14.57
C ARG A 484 -26.53 -26.12 -14.17
N ILE A 485 -25.51 -25.88 -13.36
CA ILE A 485 -24.88 -26.89 -12.51
C ILE A 485 -25.92 -27.25 -11.43
N PRO A 486 -26.26 -28.53 -11.23
CA PRO A 486 -27.21 -28.94 -10.20
C PRO A 486 -26.56 -28.75 -8.82
N PHE A 487 -27.22 -27.97 -7.97
CA PHE A 487 -26.92 -27.89 -6.54
C PHE A 487 -27.01 -29.27 -5.91
N ILE A 488 -26.01 -29.61 -5.11
CA ILE A 488 -26.05 -30.72 -4.14
C ILE A 488 -27.09 -30.35 -3.08
N THR A 489 -28.10 -31.20 -2.94
CA THR A 489 -29.13 -31.21 -1.89
C THR A 489 -28.58 -31.54 -0.53
#